data_AF-A0A6V7LBT7-F1
#
_entry.id   AF-A0A6V7LBT7-F1
#
_cell.length_a   1.000
_cell.length_b   1.000
_cell.length_c   1.000
_cell.angle_alpha   90.00
_cell.angle_beta   90.00
_cell.angle_gamma   90.00
#
_symmetry.space_group_name_H-M   'P 1'
#
loop_
_entity.id
_entity.type
_entity.pdbx_description
1 polymer ?
#
loop_
_entity_poly.entity_id
_entity_poly.type
_entity_poly.pdbx_seq_one_letter_code
_entity_poly.pdbx_strand_id
1 'polypeptide(L)'
;MPCRLKVESSLCTPDYDGIILVSGCPPGVDEPEPFKTVLYAASQIDDALYHVGAVLPINLPARRLIYSPTGPLNMDYHDVRSFGEAAVKGIQ
;
A
#
# COMPACT_ATOMS: atom_id res chain seq x y z
N MET A 1 5.86 -17.85 -11.01
CA MET A 1 4.55 -17.76 -11.69
C MET A 1 4.63 -16.66 -12.75
N PRO A 2 4.11 -16.83 -13.98
CA PRO A 2 4.16 -15.76 -14.96
C PRO A 2 3.06 -14.73 -14.65
N CYS A 3 3.40 -13.66 -13.94
CA CYS A 3 2.52 -12.53 -13.74
C CYS A 3 2.51 -11.67 -15.02
N ARG A 4 1.33 -11.34 -15.56
CA ARG A 4 1.23 -10.46 -16.73
C ARG A 4 1.39 -9.01 -16.30
N LEU A 5 2.59 -8.46 -16.49
CA LEU A 5 2.89 -7.06 -16.22
C LEU A 5 2.24 -6.17 -17.30
N LYS A 6 1.36 -5.27 -16.88
CA LYS A 6 0.76 -4.23 -17.72
C LYS A 6 0.91 -2.91 -16.99
N VAL A 7 1.50 -1.92 -17.65
CA VAL A 7 1.54 -0.55 -17.12
C VAL A 7 0.15 0.04 -17.32
N GLU A 8 -0.49 0.44 -16.22
CA GLU A 8 -1.76 1.15 -16.24
C GLU A 8 -1.56 2.55 -15.67
N SER A 9 -2.17 3.54 -16.33
CA SER A 9 -2.17 4.93 -15.89
C SER A 9 -3.41 5.29 -15.07
N SER A 10 -4.43 4.42 -15.07
CA SER A 10 -5.71 4.67 -14.43
C SER A 10 -5.96 3.70 -13.29
N LEU A 11 -6.26 4.24 -12.10
CA LEU A 11 -6.60 3.48 -10.89
C LEU A 11 -8.06 2.99 -10.89
N CYS A 12 -8.87 3.44 -11.85
CA CYS A 12 -10.29 3.14 -11.99
C CYS A 12 -10.59 2.00 -12.97
N THR A 13 -9.60 1.16 -13.29
CA THR A 13 -9.80 0.02 -14.18
C THR A 13 -10.48 -1.13 -13.39
N PRO A 14 -11.62 -1.66 -13.85
CA PRO A 14 -12.36 -2.71 -13.13
C PRO A 14 -11.75 -4.10 -13.23
N ASP A 15 -10.67 -4.26 -14.00
CA ASP A 15 -10.03 -5.55 -14.28
C ASP A 15 -9.11 -6.04 -13.14
N TYR A 16 -9.06 -5.34 -12.01
CA TYR A 16 -8.19 -5.65 -10.87
C TYR A 16 -9.00 -5.96 -9.60
N ASP A 17 -8.58 -6.99 -8.86
CA ASP A 17 -9.24 -7.43 -7.61
C ASP A 17 -8.78 -6.64 -6.36
N GLY A 18 -7.75 -5.80 -6.49
CA GLY A 18 -7.17 -5.04 -5.39
C GLY A 18 -6.01 -4.15 -5.83
N ILE A 19 -5.73 -3.12 -5.03
CA ILE A 19 -4.60 -2.20 -5.21
C ILE A 19 -3.65 -2.40 -4.05
N ILE A 20 -2.36 -2.55 -4.35
CA ILE A 20 -1.30 -2.61 -3.33
C ILE A 20 -0.59 -1.27 -3.30
N LEU A 21 -0.56 -0.65 -2.13
CA LEU A 21 0.11 0.61 -1.88
C LEU A 21 1.32 0.37 -1.00
N VAL A 22 2.50 0.50 -1.62
CA VAL A 22 3.78 0.36 -0.92
C VAL A 22 4.29 1.76 -0.60
N SER A 23 4.41 2.06 0.70
CA SER A 23 4.84 3.37 1.17
C SER A 23 5.90 3.24 2.26
N GLY A 24 6.85 4.17 2.27
CA GLY A 24 7.84 4.35 3.35
C GLY A 24 7.55 5.56 4.23
N CYS A 25 6.43 6.24 4.00
CA CYS A 25 5.96 7.34 4.82
C CYS A 25 4.81 6.88 5.73
N PRO A 26 4.59 7.54 6.87
CA PRO A 26 3.46 7.26 7.75
C PRO A 26 2.12 7.32 6.99
N PRO A 27 1.16 6.44 7.35
CA PRO A 27 -0.15 6.40 6.71
C PRO A 27 -0.85 7.76 6.81
N GLY A 28 -1.41 8.25 5.69
CA GLY A 28 -2.21 9.47 5.67
C GLY A 28 -1.44 10.80 5.58
N VAL A 29 -0.14 10.79 5.26
CA VAL A 29 0.66 12.03 5.12
C VAL A 29 0.79 12.47 3.66
N ASP A 30 1.54 11.72 2.86
CA ASP A 30 1.95 12.08 1.48
C ASP A 30 1.13 11.40 0.37
N GLU A 31 0.17 10.57 0.74
CA GLU A 31 -0.59 9.81 -0.26
C GLU A 31 -1.67 10.64 -0.95
N PRO A 32 -1.98 10.35 -2.22
CA PRO A 32 -3.07 11.00 -2.91
C PRO A 32 -4.43 10.55 -2.34
N GLU A 33 -5.42 11.45 -2.40
CA GLU A 33 -6.82 11.08 -2.21
C GLU A 33 -7.26 10.13 -3.34
N PRO A 34 -8.02 9.06 -3.06
CA PRO A 34 -8.74 8.76 -1.82
C PRO A 34 -7.98 7.89 -0.80
N PHE A 35 -6.75 7.45 -1.10
CA PHE A 35 -5.99 6.55 -0.22
C PHE A 35 -5.66 7.19 1.12
N LYS A 36 -5.26 8.46 1.09
CA LYS A 36 -4.92 9.25 2.27
C LYS A 36 -5.96 9.18 3.38
N THR A 37 -7.23 9.39 3.03
CA THR A 37 -8.34 9.39 3.99
C THR A 37 -8.57 8.02 4.60
N VAL A 38 -8.47 6.96 3.77
CA VAL A 38 -8.64 5.57 4.21
C VAL A 38 -7.51 5.17 5.14
N LEU A 39 -6.26 5.50 4.79
CA LEU A 39 -5.10 5.24 5.63
C LEU A 39 -5.11 6.04 6.92
N TYR A 40 -5.48 7.31 6.87
CA TYR A 40 -5.58 8.15 8.07
C TYR A 40 -6.65 7.63 9.02
N ALA A 41 -7.82 7.21 8.51
CA ALA A 41 -8.85 6.60 9.35
C ALA A 41 -8.35 5.29 9.97
N ALA A 42 -7.65 4.46 9.20
CA ALA A 42 -7.09 3.21 9.68
C ALA A 42 -5.98 3.41 10.72
N SER A 43 -5.11 4.41 10.55
CA SER A 43 -4.02 4.71 11.49
C SER A 43 -4.53 5.22 12.83
N GLN A 44 -5.69 5.87 12.85
CA GLN A 44 -6.33 6.31 14.11
C GLN A 44 -6.96 5.16 14.89
N ILE A 45 -7.21 4.02 14.22
CA ILE A 45 -7.77 2.82 14.85
C ILE A 45 -6.64 1.88 15.29
N ASP A 46 -5.58 1.78 14.47
CA ASP A 46 -4.48 0.86 14.69
C ASP A 46 -3.12 1.55 14.47
N ASP A 47 -2.41 1.82 15.56
CA ASP A 47 -1.04 2.35 15.55
C ASP A 47 -0.04 1.36 14.91
N ALA A 48 -0.36 0.06 14.87
CA ALA A 48 0.50 -0.95 14.24
C ALA A 48 0.39 -0.95 12.70
N LEU A 49 -0.51 -0.14 12.12
CA LEU A 49 -0.72 -0.06 10.67
C LEU A 49 0.58 0.25 9.91
N TYR A 50 1.46 1.08 10.49
CA TYR A 50 2.74 1.45 9.89
C TYR A 50 3.82 0.36 9.98
N HIS A 51 3.62 -0.66 10.83
CA HIS A 51 4.58 -1.75 11.03
C HIS A 51 4.14 -3.06 10.35
N VAL A 52 2.85 -3.36 10.39
CA VAL A 52 2.30 -4.64 9.93
C VAL A 52 1.65 -4.52 8.55
N GLY A 53 1.13 -3.35 8.20
CA GLY A 53 0.26 -3.19 7.04
C GLY A 53 -1.15 -3.74 7.29
N ALA A 54 -2.09 -3.40 6.42
CA ALA A 54 -3.47 -3.85 6.54
C ALA A 54 -4.19 -3.89 5.20
N VAL A 55 -5.27 -4.68 5.16
CA VAL A 55 -6.23 -4.69 4.05
C VAL A 55 -7.40 -3.79 4.43
N LEU A 56 -7.62 -2.76 3.63
CA LEU A 56 -8.62 -1.73 3.84
C LEU A 56 -9.61 -1.70 2.68
N PRO A 57 -10.91 -1.45 2.94
CA PRO A 57 -11.87 -1.23 1.87
C PRO A 57 -11.64 0.14 1.22
N ILE A 58 -11.70 0.20 -0.11
CA ILE A 58 -11.59 1.46 -0.85
C ILE A 58 -12.73 1.62 -1.85
N ASN A 59 -13.20 2.86 -2.03
CA ASN A 59 -14.25 3.19 -2.98
C ASN A 59 -13.72 3.31 -4.42
N LEU A 60 -12.93 2.33 -4.85
CA LEU A 60 -12.42 2.18 -6.22
C LEU A 60 -12.92 0.84 -6.79
N PRO A 61 -12.93 0.66 -8.12
CA PRO A 61 -13.35 -0.60 -8.76
C PRO A 61 -12.60 -1.82 -8.24
N ALA A 62 -11.36 -1.63 -7.81
CA ALA A 62 -10.52 -2.65 -7.21
C ALA A 62 -11.00 -3.14 -5.84
N ARG A 63 -11.97 -2.45 -5.19
CA ARG A 63 -12.66 -2.76 -3.91
C ARG A 63 -11.78 -2.94 -2.66
N ARG A 64 -10.53 -3.37 -2.81
CA ARG A 64 -9.57 -3.69 -1.75
C ARG A 64 -8.31 -2.87 -1.95
N LEU A 65 -7.86 -2.22 -0.88
CA LEU A 65 -6.58 -1.56 -0.77
C LEU A 65 -5.73 -2.38 0.20
N ILE A 66 -4.57 -2.83 -0.23
CA ILE A 66 -3.59 -3.48 0.61
C ILE A 66 -2.50 -2.46 0.88
N TYR A 67 -2.45 -1.96 2.12
CA TYR A 67 -1.37 -1.09 2.56
C TYR A 67 -0.20 -1.93 3.04
N SER A 68 0.92 -1.82 2.35
CA SER A 68 2.15 -2.52 2.70
C SER A 68 3.25 -1.50 3.04
N PRO A 69 3.37 -1.11 4.32
CA PRO A 69 4.41 -0.19 4.73
C PRO A 69 5.77 -0.88 4.66
N THR A 70 6.80 -0.12 4.33
CA THR A 70 8.19 -0.58 4.48
C THR A 70 8.66 -0.54 5.94
N GLY A 71 7.82 -0.04 6.87
CA GLY A 71 8.15 0.17 8.28
C GLY A 71 8.96 1.45 8.50
N PRO A 72 9.36 1.77 9.75
CA PRO A 72 10.31 2.84 10.00
C PRO A 72 11.61 2.53 9.27
N LEU A 73 11.90 3.30 8.22
CA LEU A 73 13.18 3.24 7.55
C LEU A 73 14.27 3.59 8.57
N ASN A 74 15.00 2.58 9.03
CA ASN A 74 16.27 2.82 9.72
C ASN A 74 17.22 3.51 8.75
N MET A 75 17.81 4.62 9.19
CA MET A 75 18.73 5.48 8.42
C MET A 75 19.93 4.73 7.81
N ASP A 76 20.21 3.51 8.26
CA ASP A 76 21.34 2.70 7.80
C ASP A 76 21.03 1.82 6.57
N TYR A 77 19.76 1.65 6.19
CA TYR A 77 19.35 0.81 5.06
C TYR A 77 18.35 1.53 4.14
N HIS A 78 18.87 2.41 3.29
CA HIS A 78 18.14 3.07 2.19
C HIS A 78 18.23 2.28 0.89
N ASP A 79 17.91 0.98 0.89
CA ASP A 79 17.95 0.20 -0.34
C ASP A 79 16.56 -0.22 -0.81
N VAL A 80 16.35 -0.10 -2.12
CA VAL A 80 15.19 -0.54 -2.93
C VAL A 80 14.65 -1.93 -2.56
N ARG A 81 15.46 -2.75 -1.89
CA ARG A 81 15.11 -4.06 -1.32
C ARG A 81 13.93 -3.99 -0.35
N SER A 82 13.82 -2.95 0.48
CA SER A 82 12.71 -2.80 1.44
C SER A 82 11.36 -2.62 0.76
N PHE A 83 11.32 -1.93 -0.39
CA PHE A 83 10.11 -1.82 -1.21
C PHE A 83 9.73 -3.15 -1.86
N GLY A 84 10.73 -3.92 -2.30
CA GLY A 84 10.52 -5.26 -2.83
C GLY A 84 9.97 -6.23 -1.78
N GLU A 85 10.52 -6.23 -0.57
CA GLU A 85 10.04 -7.05 0.53
C GLU A 85 8.62 -6.65 1.00
N ALA A 86 8.34 -5.35 1.09
CA ALA A 86 7.00 -4.86 1.38
C ALA A 86 6.01 -5.25 0.27
N ALA A 87 6.38 -5.13 -1.00
CA ALA A 87 5.53 -5.57 -2.11
C ALA A 87 5.25 -7.08 -2.04
N VAL A 88 6.26 -7.91 -1.73
CA VAL A 88 6.09 -9.35 -1.56
C VAL A 88 5.16 -9.66 -0.38
N LYS A 89 5.32 -8.99 0.77
CA LYS A 89 4.43 -9.16 1.93
C LYS A 89 2.98 -8.76 1.65
N GLY A 90 2.75 -7.76 0.80
CA GLY A 90 1.40 -7.35 0.41
C GLY A 90 0.73 -8.32 -0.58
N ILE A 91 1.51 -9.17 -1.25
CA ILE A 91 1.02 -10.16 -2.23
C ILE A 91 0.87 -11.56 -1.63
N GLN A 92 1.70 -11.91 -0.63
CA GLN A 92 1.84 -13.27 -0.09
C GLN A 92 0.69 -13.72 0.82
#